data_AF-A0A4P5W448-F1
#
_entry.id   AF-A0A4P5W448-F1
#
_cell.length_a   1.000
_cell.length_b   1.000
_cell.length_c   1.000
_cell.angle_alpha   90.00
_cell.angle_beta   90.00
_cell.angle_gamma   90.00
#
_symmetry.space_group_name_H-M   'P 1'
#
loop_
_entity.id
_entity.type
_entity.pdbx_description
1 polymer ?
#
loop_
_entity_poly.entity_id
_entity_poly.type
_entity_poly.pdbx_seq_one_letter_code
_entity_poly.pdbx_strand_id
1 'polypeptide(L)'
;MDITNYMIDLTLKPTTFDLWHVCLAGTAAILAVALIFTLMSLLICLVSRKDTTNKEPQIKIVEKMVQSEPVIKIVEKIVEVPVEKIVERIVEVEKIIQIPAPAPIILKEANADAALQLLYLLQNDARFIDFIKEDMNAYSDEDVGAVARVIHEGCNKVLDEHFTFISIAKENEGDKITLLEGFDAAKVRVTGNIVGNPPFTGTIIHKGWQITDVRLPSTVQGYNSNVIAPAEVEL
;
A
#
# COMPACT_ATOMS: atom_id res chain seq x y z
N MET A 1 -1.12 -75.24 16.12
CA MET A 1 -0.02 -74.90 17.04
C MET A 1 -0.38 -73.53 17.59
N ASP A 2 -0.48 -73.39 18.91
CA ASP A 2 -1.07 -72.20 19.54
C ASP A 2 -0.29 -70.91 19.28
N ILE A 3 -1.03 -69.81 19.17
CA ILE A 3 -0.51 -68.44 19.01
C ILE A 3 -0.66 -67.59 20.27
N THR A 4 -1.09 -68.19 21.38
CA THR A 4 -1.24 -67.52 22.69
C THR A 4 -0.12 -67.94 23.65
N ASN A 5 1.01 -67.22 23.62
CA ASN A 5 1.86 -66.87 24.78
C ASN A 5 3.20 -66.26 24.31
N TYR A 6 3.21 -64.96 24.01
CA TYR A 6 4.44 -64.15 24.03
C TYR A 6 4.51 -63.44 25.40
N MET A 7 5.04 -64.14 26.41
CA MET A 7 5.47 -63.47 27.63
C MET A 7 6.76 -62.69 27.32
N ILE A 8 6.67 -61.37 27.34
CA ILE A 8 7.84 -60.50 27.23
C ILE A 8 8.63 -60.63 28.53
N ASP A 9 9.86 -61.12 28.44
CA ASP A 9 10.76 -61.22 29.59
C ASP A 9 11.51 -59.89 29.79
N LEU A 10 11.08 -59.12 30.78
CA LEU A 10 11.69 -57.83 31.14
C LEU A 10 13.05 -57.96 31.84
N THR A 11 13.56 -59.17 32.09
CA THR A 11 14.91 -59.38 32.65
C THR A 11 16.01 -59.39 31.58
N LEU A 12 15.63 -59.47 30.30
CA LEU A 12 16.57 -59.37 29.17
C LEU A 12 17.09 -57.94 29.00
N LYS A 13 18.31 -57.69 29.48
CA LYS A 13 19.02 -56.44 29.20
C LYS A 13 19.34 -56.36 27.69
N PRO A 14 18.88 -55.34 26.95
CA PRO A 14 19.11 -55.25 25.52
C PRO A 14 20.60 -55.07 25.22
N THR A 15 21.14 -55.95 24.40
CA THR A 15 22.55 -55.91 23.94
C THR A 15 22.82 -54.83 22.90
N THR A 16 21.77 -54.11 22.45
CA THR A 16 21.84 -53.02 21.47
C THR A 16 22.26 -51.67 22.06
N PHE A 17 22.47 -51.56 23.38
CA PHE A 17 22.91 -50.32 24.02
C PHE A 17 24.42 -50.07 23.81
N ASP A 18 24.80 -49.95 22.54
CA ASP A 18 26.17 -49.70 22.08
C ASP A 18 26.59 -48.23 22.20
N LEU A 19 27.89 -47.99 22.00
CA LEU A 19 28.54 -46.68 21.97
C LEU A 19 27.79 -45.64 21.13
N TRP A 20 27.12 -46.05 20.05
CA TRP A 20 26.30 -45.16 19.21
C TRP A 20 25.18 -44.45 20.00
N HIS A 21 24.50 -45.15 20.90
CA HIS A 21 23.45 -44.57 21.75
C HIS A 21 24.02 -43.57 22.76
N VAL A 22 25.22 -43.86 23.29
CA VAL A 22 25.93 -42.96 24.20
C VAL A 22 26.38 -41.69 23.47
N CYS A 23 26.91 -41.82 22.25
CA CYS A 23 27.25 -40.69 21.40
C CYS A 23 26.02 -39.84 21.02
N LEU A 24 24.92 -40.48 20.63
CA LEU A 24 23.66 -39.80 20.29
C LEU A 24 23.05 -39.05 21.49
N ALA A 25 23.03 -39.69 22.67
CA ALA A 25 22.58 -39.04 23.90
C ALA A 25 23.51 -37.86 24.28
N GLY A 26 24.81 -38.02 24.10
CA GLY A 26 25.80 -36.96 24.33
C GLY A 26 25.61 -35.75 23.42
N THR A 27 25.41 -35.95 22.10
CA THR A 27 25.16 -34.84 21.16
C THR A 27 23.83 -34.15 21.44
N ALA A 28 22.78 -34.92 21.75
CA ALA A 28 21.48 -34.36 22.15
C ALA A 28 21.58 -33.52 23.44
N ALA A 29 22.34 -33.98 24.45
CA ALA A 29 22.58 -33.23 25.67
C ALA A 29 23.36 -31.93 25.43
N ILE A 30 24.39 -31.94 24.58
CA ILE A 30 25.15 -30.74 24.21
C ILE A 30 24.25 -29.72 23.49
N LEU A 31 23.42 -30.17 22.55
CA LEU A 31 22.47 -29.29 21.85
C LEU A 31 21.41 -28.71 22.80
N ALA A 32 20.89 -29.50 23.74
CA ALA A 32 19.96 -29.03 24.75
C ALA A 32 20.59 -27.97 25.67
N VAL A 33 21.84 -28.17 26.11
CA VAL A 33 22.58 -27.19 26.92
C VAL A 33 22.84 -25.90 26.12
N ALA A 34 23.27 -26.00 24.86
CA ALA A 34 23.45 -24.83 23.99
C ALA A 34 22.14 -24.03 23.82
N LEU A 35 21.02 -24.71 23.60
CA LEU A 35 19.69 -24.11 23.50
C LEU A 35 19.27 -23.42 24.82
N ILE A 36 19.54 -24.04 25.97
CA ILE A 36 19.29 -23.41 27.29
C ILE A 36 20.14 -22.14 27.45
N PHE A 37 21.40 -22.14 27.03
CA PHE A 37 22.25 -20.94 27.08
C PHE A 37 21.74 -19.82 26.14
N THR A 38 21.29 -20.13 24.93
CA THR A 38 20.73 -19.10 24.03
C THR A 38 19.41 -18.54 24.57
N LEU A 39 18.53 -19.38 25.12
CA LEU A 39 17.31 -18.93 25.79
C LEU A 39 17.62 -18.08 27.03
N MET A 40 18.59 -18.46 27.85
CA MET A 40 18.99 -17.65 29.02
C MET A 40 19.58 -16.31 28.61
N SER A 41 20.40 -16.26 27.55
CA SER A 41 20.91 -15.00 27.00
C SER A 41 19.78 -14.11 26.48
N LEU A 42 18.80 -14.67 25.77
CA LEU A 42 17.60 -13.94 25.33
C LEU A 42 16.80 -13.40 26.53
N LEU A 43 16.61 -14.21 27.57
CA LEU A 43 15.85 -13.84 28.77
C LEU A 43 16.57 -12.74 29.57
N ILE A 44 17.91 -12.78 29.65
CA ILE A 44 18.72 -11.68 30.20
C ILE A 44 18.54 -10.41 29.35
N CYS A 45 18.64 -10.48 28.02
CA CYS A 45 18.40 -9.31 27.16
C CYS A 45 16.98 -8.72 27.31
N LEU A 46 15.97 -9.53 27.59
CA LEU A 46 14.60 -9.08 27.86
C LEU A 46 14.45 -8.46 29.25
N VAL A 47 15.14 -8.99 30.28
CA VAL A 47 15.12 -8.45 31.65
C VAL A 47 15.96 -7.18 31.78
N SER A 48 17.11 -7.09 31.10
CA SER A 48 17.99 -5.91 31.06
C SER A 48 17.37 -4.70 30.35
N ARG A 49 16.19 -4.83 29.74
CA ARG A 49 15.39 -3.68 29.27
C ARG A 49 14.68 -2.93 30.41
N LYS A 50 14.74 -3.42 31.65
CA LYS A 50 14.16 -2.78 32.83
C LYS A 50 15.23 -2.06 33.66
N ASP A 51 15.66 -0.90 33.15
CA ASP A 51 15.79 0.35 33.94
C ASP A 51 16.44 1.47 33.11
N THR A 52 15.61 2.23 32.40
CA THR A 52 15.95 3.59 31.95
C THR A 52 14.78 4.54 32.20
N THR A 53 14.73 5.02 33.44
CA THR A 53 14.26 6.37 33.82
C THR A 53 13.10 7.00 33.02
N ASN A 54 11.88 6.68 33.44
CA ASN A 54 10.86 7.65 33.86
C ASN A 54 10.88 9.06 33.21
N LYS A 55 10.07 9.26 32.17
CA LYS A 55 9.32 10.50 31.90
C LYS A 55 7.95 10.10 31.32
N GLU A 56 6.88 10.51 32.00
CA GLU A 56 5.49 10.26 31.61
C GLU A 56 4.90 11.53 30.97
N PRO A 57 4.45 11.51 29.70
CA PRO A 57 3.72 12.63 29.12
C PRO A 57 2.24 12.59 29.54
N GLN A 58 1.93 13.34 30.59
CA GLN A 58 0.57 13.55 31.11
C GLN A 58 -0.30 14.37 30.12
N ILE A 59 -1.13 13.71 29.30
CA ILE A 59 -2.15 14.41 28.48
C ILE A 59 -3.39 14.69 29.34
N LYS A 60 -3.41 15.88 29.93
CA LYS A 60 -4.52 16.38 30.75
C LYS A 60 -5.61 17.01 29.88
N ILE A 61 -6.62 16.23 29.51
CA ILE A 61 -7.81 16.71 28.79
C ILE A 61 -8.67 17.56 29.74
N VAL A 62 -8.77 18.87 29.49
CA VAL A 62 -9.86 19.73 30.01
C VAL A 62 -10.31 20.71 28.92
N GLU A 63 -11.61 20.65 28.66
CA GLU A 63 -12.44 21.50 27.81
C GLU A 63 -12.12 23.01 27.82
N LYS A 64 -12.29 23.66 26.65
CA LYS A 64 -13.26 24.77 26.52
C LYS A 64 -13.70 25.05 25.08
N MET A 65 -15.01 25.29 24.91
CA MET A 65 -15.66 25.73 23.67
C MET A 65 -15.40 27.23 23.37
N VAL A 66 -15.63 27.69 22.13
CA VAL A 66 -16.73 28.63 21.74
C VAL A 66 -16.51 29.23 20.33
N GLN A 67 -17.50 28.98 19.47
CA GLN A 67 -18.07 29.83 18.39
C GLN A 67 -17.38 31.15 17.96
N SER A 68 -17.31 31.41 16.64
CA SER A 68 -18.23 32.37 15.98
C SER A 68 -18.06 32.46 14.44
N GLU A 69 -19.18 32.31 13.74
CA GLU A 69 -19.47 32.82 12.38
C GLU A 69 -19.90 34.31 12.48
N PRO A 70 -19.85 35.17 11.42
CA PRO A 70 -20.76 35.01 10.26
C PRO A 70 -20.38 35.59 8.86
N VAL A 71 -20.75 34.84 7.81
CA VAL A 71 -21.60 35.16 6.62
C VAL A 71 -21.65 36.58 5.95
N ILE A 72 -21.92 36.57 4.62
CA ILE A 72 -22.46 37.64 3.71
C ILE A 72 -21.35 38.52 3.04
N LYS A 73 -21.28 38.76 1.70
CA LYS A 73 -22.32 39.08 0.69
C LYS A 73 -21.97 38.76 -0.79
N ILE A 74 -23.01 38.55 -1.60
CA ILE A 74 -23.04 38.41 -3.08
C ILE A 74 -23.12 39.78 -3.77
N VAL A 75 -22.51 39.96 -4.95
CA VAL A 75 -23.05 40.79 -6.06
C VAL A 75 -22.64 40.19 -7.42
N GLU A 76 -23.63 39.90 -8.27
CA GLU A 76 -23.47 39.52 -9.69
C GLU A 76 -23.21 40.76 -10.58
N LYS A 77 -22.57 40.61 -11.74
CA LYS A 77 -22.66 41.62 -12.80
C LYS A 77 -22.80 41.02 -14.20
N ILE A 78 -23.99 41.23 -14.75
CA ILE A 78 -24.38 40.96 -16.14
C ILE A 78 -23.88 42.14 -17.02
N VAL A 79 -23.40 41.86 -18.23
CA VAL A 79 -23.22 42.88 -19.30
C VAL A 79 -23.67 42.30 -20.65
N GLU A 80 -24.93 42.61 -20.96
CA GLU A 80 -25.54 43.02 -22.23
C GLU A 80 -24.95 42.67 -23.61
N VAL A 81 -25.88 42.31 -24.50
CA VAL A 81 -25.76 42.06 -25.94
C VAL A 81 -26.01 43.36 -26.74
N PRO A 82 -25.48 43.49 -27.98
CA PRO A 82 -26.27 44.14 -29.03
C PRO A 82 -26.32 43.44 -30.39
N VAL A 83 -27.42 43.72 -31.11
CA VAL A 83 -27.92 43.20 -32.40
C VAL A 83 -28.25 44.44 -33.27
N GLU A 84 -28.05 44.52 -34.59
CA GLU A 84 -27.89 43.56 -35.70
C GLU A 84 -26.98 44.16 -36.81
N LYS A 85 -26.53 43.36 -37.82
CA LYS A 85 -26.66 43.79 -39.23
C LYS A 85 -26.59 42.67 -40.29
N ILE A 86 -27.67 42.51 -41.07
CA ILE A 86 -27.79 41.65 -42.26
C ILE A 86 -27.28 42.37 -43.52
N VAL A 87 -26.49 41.69 -44.36
CA VAL A 87 -26.37 41.98 -45.81
C VAL A 87 -26.20 40.67 -46.57
N GLU A 88 -27.03 40.46 -47.59
CA GLU A 88 -27.07 39.26 -48.42
C GLU A 88 -25.95 39.26 -49.49
N ARG A 89 -25.33 38.10 -49.73
CA ARG A 89 -24.73 37.79 -51.04
C ARG A 89 -24.73 36.29 -51.31
N ILE A 90 -25.42 35.88 -52.36
CA ILE A 90 -25.55 34.51 -52.84
C ILE A 90 -24.39 34.23 -53.80
N VAL A 91 -23.50 33.28 -53.48
CA VAL A 91 -22.57 32.66 -54.45
C VAL A 91 -22.36 31.19 -54.10
N GLU A 92 -22.92 30.34 -54.96
CA GLU A 92 -22.46 29.00 -55.40
C GLU A 92 -22.19 27.85 -54.40
N VAL A 93 -22.54 26.65 -54.89
CA VAL A 93 -22.55 25.39 -54.12
C VAL A 93 -21.28 24.59 -54.38
N GLU A 94 -20.38 24.54 -53.42
CA GLU A 94 -19.43 23.42 -53.28
C GLU A 94 -19.74 22.65 -51.99
N LYS A 95 -20.20 21.40 -52.15
CA LYS A 95 -20.49 20.50 -51.03
C LYS A 95 -19.20 19.90 -50.49
N ILE A 96 -18.40 20.74 -49.83
CA ILE A 96 -17.25 20.31 -49.04
C ILE A 96 -17.78 19.43 -47.91
N ILE A 97 -17.35 18.16 -47.88
CA ILE A 97 -17.61 17.28 -46.74
C ILE A 97 -16.75 17.79 -45.59
N GLN A 98 -17.31 18.70 -44.79
CA GLN A 98 -16.69 19.13 -43.53
C GLN A 98 -16.65 17.93 -42.59
N ILE A 99 -15.49 17.28 -42.52
CA ILE A 99 -15.14 16.41 -41.40
C ILE A 99 -15.21 17.31 -40.16
N PRO A 100 -16.09 17.03 -39.18
CA PRO A 100 -16.21 17.88 -38.00
C PRO A 100 -14.86 17.97 -37.31
N ALA A 101 -14.38 19.19 -37.08
CA ALA A 101 -13.13 19.43 -36.39
C ALA A 101 -13.17 18.72 -35.02
N PRO A 102 -12.11 18.00 -34.61
CA PRO A 102 -12.09 17.30 -33.34
C PRO A 102 -12.35 18.31 -32.22
N ALA A 103 -13.33 18.00 -31.37
CA ALA A 103 -13.70 18.87 -30.26
C ALA A 103 -12.47 19.15 -29.37
N PRO A 104 -12.32 20.38 -28.85
CA PRO A 104 -11.16 20.74 -28.03
C PRO A 104 -11.07 19.81 -26.82
N ILE A 105 -9.89 19.23 -26.60
CA ILE A 105 -9.62 18.37 -25.46
C ILE A 105 -9.64 19.25 -24.20
N ILE A 106 -10.72 19.18 -23.44
CA ILE A 106 -10.85 19.89 -22.16
C ILE A 106 -9.91 19.20 -21.16
N LEU A 107 -8.80 19.86 -20.83
CA LEU A 107 -7.90 19.40 -19.77
C LEU A 107 -8.61 19.56 -18.42
N LYS A 108 -8.68 18.47 -17.65
CA LYS A 108 -9.16 18.50 -16.27
C LYS A 108 -7.96 18.70 -15.34
N GLU A 109 -8.00 19.75 -14.54
CA GLU A 109 -6.99 20.00 -13.52
C GLU A 109 -7.00 18.91 -12.43
N ALA A 110 -5.83 18.62 -11.86
CA ALA A 110 -5.69 17.64 -10.80
C ALA A 110 -6.24 18.21 -9.47
N ASN A 111 -6.96 17.39 -8.71
CA ASN A 111 -7.37 17.76 -7.35
C ASN A 111 -6.16 17.63 -6.42
N ALA A 112 -5.42 18.73 -6.23
CA ALA A 112 -4.21 18.77 -5.41
C ALA A 112 -4.51 18.46 -3.93
N ASP A 113 -5.61 18.99 -3.37
CA ASP A 113 -5.94 18.80 -1.95
C ASP A 113 -6.18 17.33 -1.60
N ALA A 114 -6.84 16.56 -2.47
CA ALA A 114 -7.02 15.12 -2.25
C ALA A 114 -5.68 14.34 -2.30
N ALA A 115 -4.71 14.79 -3.10
CA ALA A 115 -3.38 14.18 -3.14
C ALA A 115 -2.55 14.53 -1.90
N LEU A 116 -2.61 15.79 -1.43
CA LEU A 116 -1.98 16.24 -0.19
C LEU A 116 -2.58 15.51 1.02
N GLN A 117 -3.90 15.29 1.02
CA GLN A 117 -4.58 14.52 2.06
C GLN A 117 -4.12 13.05 2.11
N LEU A 118 -3.92 12.40 0.94
CA LEU A 118 -3.36 11.05 0.90
C LEU A 118 -1.93 11.01 1.47
N LEU A 119 -1.10 12.02 1.16
CA LEU A 119 0.24 12.15 1.72
C LEU A 119 0.23 12.36 3.24
N TYR A 120 -0.73 13.12 3.78
CA TYR A 120 -0.95 13.26 5.23
C TYR A 120 -1.23 11.89 5.88
N LEU A 121 -2.16 11.11 5.31
CA LEU A 121 -2.53 9.80 5.86
C LEU A 121 -1.34 8.82 5.83
N LEU A 122 -0.62 8.74 4.71
CA LEU A 122 0.58 7.91 4.57
C LEU A 122 1.73 8.35 5.51
N GLN A 123 1.87 9.65 5.78
CA GLN A 123 2.87 10.12 6.73
C GLN A 123 2.48 9.82 8.18
N ASN A 124 1.22 10.07 8.56
CA ASN A 124 0.73 9.87 9.92
C ASN A 124 0.79 8.41 10.37
N ASP A 125 0.40 7.48 9.50
CA ASP A 125 0.25 6.06 9.85
C ASP A 125 1.43 5.17 9.41
N ALA A 126 2.29 5.66 8.51
CA ALA A 126 3.41 4.87 7.97
C ALA A 126 4.77 5.60 7.93
N ARG A 127 4.87 6.87 8.33
CA ARG A 127 6.09 7.70 8.19
C ARG A 127 6.67 7.68 6.77
N PHE A 128 5.80 7.59 5.77
CA PHE A 128 6.17 7.36 4.37
C PHE A 128 7.14 8.40 3.82
N ILE A 129 6.94 9.69 4.13
CA ILE A 129 7.78 10.76 3.60
C ILE A 129 9.16 10.74 4.26
N ASP A 130 9.23 10.52 5.57
CA ASP A 130 10.52 10.40 6.29
C ASP A 130 11.40 9.35 5.63
N PHE A 131 10.87 8.14 5.42
CA PHE A 131 11.62 7.02 4.86
C PHE A 131 12.04 7.21 3.40
N ILE A 132 11.19 7.84 2.57
CA ILE A 132 11.53 8.13 1.17
C ILE A 132 12.51 9.32 1.04
N LYS A 133 12.70 10.11 2.11
CA LYS A 133 13.64 11.24 2.17
C LYS A 133 14.94 10.94 2.91
N GLU A 134 15.01 9.82 3.62
CA GLU A 134 16.20 9.35 4.35
C GLU A 134 17.31 8.84 3.41
N ASP A 135 18.58 9.01 3.81
CA ASP A 135 19.71 8.45 3.05
C ASP A 135 19.97 6.99 3.43
N MET A 136 19.40 6.09 2.65
CA MET A 136 19.48 4.65 2.90
C MET A 136 20.89 4.06 2.74
N ASN A 137 21.85 4.78 2.13
CA ASN A 137 23.21 4.27 1.91
C ASN A 137 24.03 4.10 3.20
N ALA A 138 23.59 4.71 4.32
CA ALA A 138 24.26 4.63 5.61
C ALA A 138 23.87 3.39 6.45
N TYR A 139 22.90 2.58 5.99
CA TYR A 139 22.28 1.51 6.76
C TYR A 139 22.55 0.13 6.16
N SER A 140 22.39 -0.93 6.97
CA SER A 140 22.50 -2.33 6.50
C SER A 140 21.19 -2.80 5.85
N ASP A 141 21.25 -3.79 4.95
CA ASP A 141 20.05 -4.41 4.35
C ASP A 141 19.14 -5.01 5.43
N GLU A 142 19.71 -5.48 6.55
CA GLU A 142 18.97 -5.96 7.72
C GLU A 142 18.18 -4.86 8.42
N ASP A 143 18.80 -3.70 8.68
CA ASP A 143 18.16 -2.55 9.33
C ASP A 143 17.08 -1.93 8.42
N VAL A 144 17.42 -1.74 7.14
CA VAL A 144 16.48 -1.27 6.11
C VAL A 144 15.29 -2.23 5.99
N GLY A 145 15.55 -3.54 5.96
CA GLY A 145 14.51 -4.56 5.91
C GLY A 145 13.65 -4.63 7.17
N ALA A 146 14.19 -4.28 8.35
CA ALA A 146 13.41 -4.19 9.58
C ALA A 146 12.45 -2.99 9.54
N VAL A 147 12.95 -1.81 9.17
CA VAL A 147 12.15 -0.57 9.08
C VAL A 147 11.11 -0.65 7.96
N ALA A 148 11.50 -1.14 6.78
CA ALA A 148 10.63 -1.24 5.61
C ALA A 148 9.39 -2.11 5.84
N ARG A 149 9.46 -3.15 6.70
CA ARG A 149 8.28 -3.97 7.06
C ARG A 149 7.23 -3.17 7.81
N VAL A 150 7.63 -2.42 8.84
CA VAL A 150 6.72 -1.57 9.64
C VAL A 150 6.03 -0.52 8.76
N ILE A 151 6.79 0.09 7.86
CA ILE A 151 6.28 1.10 6.92
C ILE A 151 5.35 0.47 5.87
N HIS A 152 5.69 -0.70 5.35
CA HIS A 152 4.84 -1.45 4.43
C HIS A 152 3.49 -1.80 5.09
N GLU A 153 3.51 -2.27 6.35
CA GLU A 153 2.30 -2.55 7.13
C GLU A 153 1.44 -1.29 7.33
N GLY A 154 2.04 -0.16 7.70
CA GLY A 154 1.34 1.13 7.83
C GLY A 154 0.76 1.63 6.50
N CYS A 155 1.53 1.57 5.41
CA CYS A 155 1.05 1.93 4.08
C CYS A 155 -0.12 1.04 3.64
N ASN A 156 -0.02 -0.27 3.84
CA ASN A 156 -1.09 -1.20 3.49
C ASN A 156 -2.37 -0.92 4.29
N LYS A 157 -2.25 -0.63 5.60
CA LYS A 157 -3.37 -0.21 6.45
C LYS A 157 -4.08 1.02 5.87
N VAL A 158 -3.35 2.08 5.54
CA VAL A 158 -3.92 3.31 4.94
C VAL A 158 -4.63 3.01 3.62
N LEU A 159 -4.05 2.14 2.79
CA LEU A 159 -4.65 1.75 1.51
C LEU A 159 -5.95 0.95 1.69
N ASP A 160 -5.98 -0.03 2.61
CA ASP A 160 -7.15 -0.85 2.89
C ASP A 160 -8.29 -0.05 3.57
N GLU A 161 -7.97 0.89 4.46
CA GLU A 161 -8.97 1.73 5.13
C GLU A 161 -9.65 2.69 4.13
N HIS A 162 -8.87 3.33 3.25
CA HIS A 162 -9.36 4.42 2.40
C HIS A 162 -9.71 4.03 0.95
N PHE A 163 -9.34 2.84 0.47
CA PHE A 163 -9.59 2.43 -0.92
C PHE A 163 -10.13 0.99 -0.99
N THR A 164 -10.71 0.62 -2.13
CA THR A 164 -11.00 -0.79 -2.45
C THR A 164 -10.40 -1.14 -3.79
N PHE A 165 -9.49 -2.10 -3.79
CA PHE A 165 -8.77 -2.57 -4.96
C PHE A 165 -9.39 -3.85 -5.52
N ILE A 166 -9.50 -3.94 -6.84
CA ILE A 166 -9.78 -5.17 -7.58
C ILE A 166 -8.69 -5.41 -8.62
N SER A 167 -8.42 -6.67 -8.95
CA SER A 167 -7.60 -7.01 -10.11
C SER A 167 -8.35 -6.73 -11.41
N ILE A 168 -7.65 -6.18 -12.42
CA ILE A 168 -8.25 -5.92 -13.74
C ILE A 168 -8.40 -7.23 -14.53
N ALA A 169 -7.34 -8.04 -14.58
CA ALA A 169 -7.40 -9.40 -15.09
C ALA A 169 -7.98 -10.37 -14.06
N LYS A 170 -8.70 -11.39 -14.52
CA LYS A 170 -9.32 -12.42 -13.67
C LYS A 170 -8.45 -13.67 -13.54
N GLU A 171 -7.68 -13.93 -14.59
CA GLU A 171 -6.75 -15.02 -14.76
C GLU A 171 -5.50 -14.78 -13.89
N ASN A 172 -4.60 -15.76 -13.79
CA ASN A 172 -3.39 -15.65 -12.98
C ASN A 172 -2.21 -15.10 -13.77
N GLU A 173 -1.23 -14.58 -13.04
CA GLU A 173 0.05 -14.21 -13.63
C GLU A 173 0.74 -15.50 -14.10
N GLY A 174 1.21 -15.51 -15.35
CA GLY A 174 1.64 -16.72 -16.05
C GLY A 174 0.56 -17.36 -16.95
N ASP A 175 -0.73 -17.10 -16.73
CA ASP A 175 -1.80 -17.67 -17.59
C ASP A 175 -1.79 -17.03 -18.99
N LYS A 176 -2.21 -17.83 -19.99
CA LYS A 176 -2.40 -17.35 -21.36
C LYS A 176 -3.78 -16.72 -21.54
N ILE A 177 -3.81 -15.52 -22.11
CA ILE A 177 -5.02 -14.79 -22.46
C ILE A 177 -5.01 -14.39 -23.94
N THR A 178 -6.18 -14.34 -24.55
CA THR A 178 -6.37 -13.79 -25.89
C THR A 178 -7.21 -12.51 -25.81
N LEU A 179 -6.59 -11.38 -26.14
CA LEU A 179 -7.24 -10.08 -26.21
C LEU A 179 -7.89 -9.93 -27.57
N LEU A 180 -9.23 -9.86 -27.60
CA LEU A 180 -10.01 -9.69 -28.81
C LEU A 180 -9.92 -8.26 -29.37
N GLU A 181 -10.40 -8.06 -30.59
CA GLU A 181 -10.56 -6.73 -31.17
C GLU A 181 -11.49 -5.86 -30.31
N GLY A 182 -11.14 -4.58 -30.13
CA GLY A 182 -11.88 -3.66 -29.26
C GLY A 182 -11.60 -3.81 -27.75
N PHE A 183 -10.52 -4.47 -27.34
CA PHE A 183 -10.11 -4.50 -25.92
C PHE A 183 -9.81 -3.09 -25.37
N ASP A 184 -10.05 -2.91 -24.06
CA ASP A 184 -9.85 -1.63 -23.37
C ASP A 184 -8.36 -1.35 -23.11
N ALA A 185 -7.74 -0.55 -23.98
CA ALA A 185 -6.34 -0.17 -23.91
C ALA A 185 -5.98 0.72 -22.70
N ALA A 186 -6.97 1.29 -21.99
CA ALA A 186 -6.73 1.99 -20.73
C ALA A 186 -6.60 1.03 -19.54
N LYS A 187 -7.22 -0.16 -19.63
CA LYS A 187 -7.14 -1.21 -18.60
C LYS A 187 -6.06 -2.24 -18.86
N VAL A 188 -5.83 -2.61 -20.12
CA VAL A 188 -4.88 -3.67 -20.51
C VAL A 188 -3.87 -3.10 -21.49
N ARG A 189 -2.60 -3.05 -21.07
CA ARG A 189 -1.48 -2.64 -21.93
C ARG A 189 -0.77 -3.86 -22.50
N VAL A 190 -0.82 -4.01 -23.82
CA VAL A 190 -0.01 -5.01 -24.55
C VAL A 190 1.44 -4.54 -24.57
N THR A 191 2.39 -5.47 -24.40
CA THR A 191 3.84 -5.21 -24.42
C THR A 191 4.57 -6.29 -25.23
N GLY A 192 5.79 -5.99 -25.69
CA GLY A 192 6.58 -6.87 -26.55
C GLY A 192 6.47 -6.53 -28.03
N ASN A 193 6.72 -7.52 -28.91
CA ASN A 193 6.65 -7.34 -30.36
C ASN A 193 5.20 -7.47 -30.86
N ILE A 194 4.49 -6.34 -30.96
CA ILE A 194 3.11 -6.28 -31.42
C ILE A 194 3.09 -6.10 -32.94
N VAL A 195 2.72 -7.15 -33.66
CA VAL A 195 2.59 -7.16 -35.13
C VAL A 195 1.19 -7.60 -35.54
N GLY A 196 0.61 -6.89 -36.51
CA GLY A 196 -0.77 -7.12 -36.96
C GLY A 196 -1.82 -6.49 -36.06
N ASN A 197 -3.08 -6.87 -36.31
CA ASN A 197 -4.25 -6.44 -35.56
C ASN A 197 -4.64 -7.52 -34.52
N PRO A 198 -5.50 -7.19 -33.53
CA PRO A 198 -6.12 -8.21 -32.68
C PRO A 198 -6.81 -9.32 -33.51
N PRO A 199 -6.98 -10.54 -32.97
CA PRO A 199 -6.73 -10.92 -31.58
C PRO A 199 -5.24 -11.10 -31.23
N PHE A 200 -4.84 -10.59 -30.07
CA PHE A 200 -3.48 -10.76 -29.53
C PHE A 200 -3.47 -11.84 -28.45
N THR A 201 -2.72 -12.92 -28.66
CA THR A 201 -2.51 -13.96 -27.63
C THR A 201 -1.20 -13.69 -26.89
N GLY A 202 -1.25 -13.61 -25.57
CA GLY A 202 -0.10 -13.37 -24.70
C GLY A 202 -0.21 -14.07 -23.36
N THR A 203 0.73 -13.77 -22.46
CA THR A 203 0.74 -14.22 -21.07
C THR A 203 0.58 -13.03 -20.14
N ILE A 204 -0.22 -13.18 -19.08
CA ILE A 204 -0.40 -12.12 -18.09
C ILE A 204 0.88 -12.00 -17.25
N ILE A 205 1.51 -10.83 -17.32
CA ILE A 205 2.72 -10.51 -16.53
C ILE A 205 2.36 -9.87 -15.17
N HIS A 206 1.27 -9.09 -15.13
CA HIS A 206 0.74 -8.50 -13.91
C HIS A 206 -0.77 -8.33 -14.05
N LYS A 207 -1.56 -8.64 -13.01
CA LYS A 207 -3.03 -8.57 -13.10
C LYS A 207 -3.61 -7.16 -13.27
N GLY A 208 -2.83 -6.14 -12.90
CA GLY A 208 -3.27 -4.75 -12.84
C GLY A 208 -4.21 -4.49 -11.66
N TRP A 209 -4.28 -3.24 -11.22
CA TRP A 209 -5.13 -2.81 -10.11
C TRP A 209 -6.10 -1.74 -10.59
N GLN A 210 -7.37 -1.88 -10.20
CA GLN A 210 -8.40 -0.87 -10.37
C GLN A 210 -9.01 -0.55 -9.01
N ILE A 211 -9.19 0.73 -8.72
CA ILE A 211 -9.93 1.19 -7.53
C ILE A 211 -11.43 1.22 -7.87
N THR A 212 -12.27 0.65 -6.99
CA THR A 212 -13.73 0.68 -7.13
C THR A 212 -14.42 1.62 -6.15
N ASP A 213 -13.76 1.95 -5.03
CA ASP A 213 -14.30 2.82 -3.99
C ASP A 213 -13.19 3.64 -3.33
N VAL A 214 -13.53 4.86 -2.86
CA VAL A 214 -12.60 5.84 -2.27
C VAL A 214 -13.27 6.50 -1.06
N ARG A 215 -12.65 6.39 0.11
CA ARG A 215 -13.18 6.76 1.42
C ARG A 215 -12.21 7.68 2.18
N LEU A 216 -11.83 8.80 1.57
CA LEU A 216 -11.00 9.80 2.25
C LEU A 216 -11.83 10.53 3.33
N PRO A 217 -11.21 10.90 4.47
CA PRO A 217 -11.89 11.65 5.53
C PRO A 217 -12.24 13.08 5.07
N SER A 218 -13.17 13.75 5.76
CA SER A 218 -13.52 15.14 5.47
C SER A 218 -12.52 16.13 6.09
N THR A 219 -12.13 17.15 5.33
CA THR A 219 -11.23 18.23 5.80
C THR A 219 -12.02 19.44 6.29
N VAL A 220 -11.52 20.13 7.32
CA VAL A 220 -12.11 21.38 7.83
C VAL A 220 -11.78 22.56 6.91
N GLN A 221 -12.76 23.43 6.66
CA GLN A 221 -12.57 24.64 5.86
C GLN A 221 -11.50 25.55 6.49
N GLY A 222 -10.48 25.94 5.70
CA GLY A 222 -9.36 26.76 6.17
C GLY A 222 -8.15 25.98 6.72
N TYR A 223 -8.19 24.63 6.73
CA TYR A 223 -7.01 23.81 6.97
C TYR A 223 -5.97 24.00 5.85
N ASN A 224 -4.70 24.16 6.20
CA ASN A 224 -3.61 24.29 5.23
C ASN A 224 -3.10 22.93 4.78
N SER A 225 -3.65 22.40 3.69
CA SER A 225 -3.28 21.11 3.08
C SER A 225 -1.79 20.98 2.71
N ASN A 226 -1.04 22.08 2.61
CA ASN A 226 0.40 22.05 2.31
C ASN A 226 1.28 21.61 3.49
N VAL A 227 0.75 21.57 4.73
CA VAL A 227 1.48 21.14 5.93
C VAL A 227 1.15 19.68 6.23
N ILE A 228 1.93 18.77 5.63
CA ILE A 228 1.71 17.32 5.71
C ILE A 228 2.03 16.75 7.11
N ALA A 229 3.08 17.24 7.74
CA ALA A 229 3.40 16.99 9.14
C ALA A 229 3.93 18.29 9.77
N PRO A 230 3.40 18.73 10.93
CA PRO A 230 3.94 19.88 11.64
C PRO A 230 5.31 19.53 12.27
N ALA A 231 6.16 20.53 12.46
CA ALA A 231 7.39 20.36 13.23
C ALA A 231 7.06 20.34 14.74
N GLU A 232 7.57 19.34 15.45
CA GLU A 232 7.42 19.19 16.90
C GLU A 232 8.64 19.78 17.64
N VAL A 233 8.42 20.42 18.78
CA VAL A 233 9.46 21.04 19.61
C VAL A 233 9.18 20.77 21.09
N GLU A 234 10.06 20.03 21.76
CA GLU A 234 10.04 19.83 23.22
C GLU A 234 10.67 21.05 23.95
N LEU A 235 10.21 21.35 25.17
CA LEU A 235 10.69 22.42 26.06
C LEU A 235 11.15 21.87 27.41
#